data_AF-A0AAP4C950-F1
#
_entry.id   AF-A0AAP4C950-F1
#
_cell.length_a   1.000
_cell.length_b   1.000
_cell.length_c   1.000
_cell.angle_alpha   90.00
_cell.angle_beta   90.00
_cell.angle_gamma   90.00
#
_symmetry.space_group_name_H-M   'P 1'
#
loop_
_entity.id
_entity.type
_entity.pdbx_description
1 polymer ?
#
loop_
_entity_poly.entity_id
_entity_poly.type
_entity_poly.pdbx_seq_one_letter_code
_entity_poly.pdbx_strand_id
1 'polypeptide(L)'
;MREKKIAAMLAAAGLETSVAEHKQHRLVASIVTAGAAGTIFIALSTRQNIQPVAAAIAVIASAVAGTWLVDARVNRKIKQRRQTAIEQWPEYIELVALAVAAGDGMRSAIARVGQQFPGVLGERIRDMLIQMRTNGNVGEALIEFADELESPTIQRCASTVSVAAERGTPLAAVLRDQAADARESARRDLMEAAGKRELAMLLPVVFGVLPLSVVFAVFPGLSLLTMSV
;
A
#
# COMPACT_ATOMS: atom_id res chain seq x y z
N MET A 1 25.23 5.49 0.05
CA MET A 1 24.24 4.70 -0.74
C MET A 1 22.98 4.34 0.05
N ARG A 2 23.07 3.78 1.27
CA ARG A 2 21.89 3.43 2.10
C ARG A 2 21.00 4.62 2.49
N GLU A 3 21.59 5.79 2.75
CA GLU A 3 20.83 6.99 3.13
C GLU A 3 19.94 7.55 2.00
N LYS A 4 20.39 7.48 0.74
CA LYS A 4 19.57 7.86 -0.43
C LYS A 4 18.37 6.94 -0.59
N LYS A 5 18.57 5.63 -0.38
CA LYS A 5 17.49 4.63 -0.47
C LYS A 5 16.44 4.84 0.63
N ILE A 6 16.88 5.18 1.83
CA ILE A 6 15.99 5.52 2.94
C ILE A 6 15.23 6.81 2.63
N ALA A 7 15.89 7.88 2.17
CA ALA A 7 15.23 9.12 1.78
C ALA A 7 14.16 8.89 0.68
N ALA A 8 14.46 8.05 -0.31
CA ALA A 8 13.50 7.68 -1.36
C ALA A 8 12.28 6.90 -0.80
N MET A 9 12.49 5.98 0.15
CA MET A 9 11.39 5.26 0.80
C MET A 9 10.51 6.18 1.67
N LEU A 10 11.10 7.23 2.25
CA LEU A 10 10.38 8.21 3.07
C LEU A 10 9.56 9.18 2.25
N ALA A 11 10.12 9.67 1.15
CA ALA A 11 9.39 10.45 0.15
C ALA A 11 8.22 9.63 -0.43
N ALA A 12 8.45 8.35 -0.77
CA ALA A 12 7.40 7.44 -1.23
C ALA A 12 6.29 7.18 -0.18
N ALA A 13 6.58 7.35 1.11
CA ALA A 13 5.61 7.23 2.20
C ALA A 13 4.83 8.53 2.49
N GLY A 14 5.12 9.63 1.78
CA GLY A 14 4.50 10.94 1.98
C GLY A 14 4.56 11.41 3.42
N LEU A 15 5.69 11.17 4.08
CA LEU A 15 6.00 11.69 5.39
C LEU A 15 6.89 12.92 5.19
N GLU A 16 6.39 14.12 5.47
CA GLU A 16 7.19 15.37 5.54
C GLU A 16 8.18 15.38 6.73
N THR A 17 8.40 14.24 7.37
CA THR A 17 9.37 14.10 8.45
C THR A 17 10.75 13.95 7.83
N SER A 18 11.62 14.93 8.09
CA SER A 18 13.05 14.93 7.75
C SER A 18 13.69 13.56 8.04
N VAL A 19 14.68 13.16 7.24
CA VAL A 19 15.51 11.95 7.41
C VAL A 19 16.02 11.79 8.86
N ALA A 20 16.12 12.90 9.61
CA ALA A 20 16.43 12.95 11.04
C ALA A 20 15.34 12.33 11.94
N GLU A 21 14.06 12.60 11.72
CA GLU A 21 12.95 12.11 12.54
C GLU A 21 12.70 10.60 12.34
N HIS A 22 12.97 10.07 11.14
CA HIS A 22 12.87 8.64 10.88
C HIS A 22 14.02 7.83 11.50
N LYS A 23 15.22 8.41 11.58
CA LYS A 23 16.31 7.85 12.42
C LYS A 23 15.91 7.90 13.90
N GLN A 24 15.25 8.97 14.35
CA GLN A 24 14.80 9.15 15.73
C GLN A 24 13.67 8.18 16.11
N HIS A 25 12.66 7.95 15.26
CA HIS A 25 11.61 6.96 15.49
C HIS A 25 12.09 5.52 15.35
N ARG A 26 13.07 5.20 14.48
CA ARG A 26 13.74 3.88 14.47
C ARG A 26 14.54 3.64 15.74
N LEU A 27 15.28 4.65 16.22
CA LEU A 27 16.05 4.55 17.46
C LEU A 27 15.12 4.44 18.68
N VAL A 28 14.11 5.30 18.81
CA VAL A 28 13.14 5.25 19.91
C VAL A 28 12.32 3.96 19.88
N ALA A 29 11.86 3.51 18.71
CA ALA A 29 11.15 2.24 18.61
C ALA A 29 12.07 1.07 19.00
N SER A 30 13.33 1.05 18.56
CA SER A 30 14.29 0.00 18.93
C SER A 30 14.61 0.00 20.42
N ILE A 31 14.74 1.18 21.04
CA ILE A 31 15.01 1.35 22.48
C ILE A 31 13.78 0.97 23.31
N VAL A 32 12.57 1.34 22.87
CA VAL A 32 11.32 1.01 23.56
C VAL A 32 11.01 -0.48 23.43
N THR A 33 11.24 -1.10 22.27
CA THR A 33 11.06 -2.55 22.12
C THR A 33 12.12 -3.35 22.87
N ALA A 34 13.37 -2.88 22.90
CA ALA A 34 14.43 -3.51 23.71
C ALA A 34 14.17 -3.34 25.22
N GLY A 35 13.66 -2.19 25.66
CA GLY A 35 13.28 -1.93 27.05
C GLY A 35 12.04 -2.72 27.50
N ALA A 36 11.02 -2.83 26.65
CA ALA A 36 9.82 -3.64 26.93
C ALA A 36 10.14 -5.15 26.95
N ALA A 37 10.98 -5.62 26.01
CA ALA A 37 11.47 -7.00 26.02
C ALA A 37 12.35 -7.27 27.25
N GLY A 38 13.22 -6.32 27.63
CA GLY A 38 14.07 -6.43 28.82
C GLY A 38 13.27 -6.48 30.13
N THR A 39 12.21 -5.66 30.26
CA THR A 39 11.35 -5.65 31.47
C THR A 39 10.48 -6.90 31.58
N ILE A 40 9.88 -7.36 30.48
CA ILE A 40 9.15 -8.64 30.43
C ILE A 40 10.10 -9.81 30.72
N PHE A 41 11.36 -9.72 30.29
CA PHE A 41 12.35 -10.78 30.46
C PHE A 41 12.92 -10.84 31.89
N ILE A 42 13.23 -9.71 32.55
CA ILE A 42 13.63 -9.69 33.98
C ILE A 42 12.50 -10.27 34.85
N ALA A 43 11.24 -9.98 34.51
CA ALA A 43 10.08 -10.54 35.19
C ALA A 43 9.89 -12.06 34.97
N LEU A 44 10.35 -12.61 33.84
CA LEU A 44 10.30 -14.05 33.54
C LEU A 44 11.53 -14.80 34.09
N SER A 45 12.72 -14.20 34.09
CA SER A 45 13.97 -14.80 34.58
C SER A 45 14.01 -14.97 36.09
N THR A 46 13.24 -14.16 36.84
CA THR A 46 13.07 -14.33 38.29
C THR A 46 12.12 -15.49 38.65
N ARG A 47 11.33 -16.00 37.69
CA ARG A 47 10.37 -17.09 37.90
C ARG A 47 10.82 -18.46 37.36
N GLN A 48 11.69 -18.52 36.36
CA GLN A 48 12.16 -19.78 35.77
C GLN A 48 13.68 -19.72 35.58
N ASN A 49 14.37 -20.79 36.01
CA ASN A 49 15.83 -20.97 35.97
C ASN A 49 16.36 -21.09 34.52
N ILE A 50 16.20 -20.04 33.72
CA ILE A 50 16.61 -19.98 32.32
C ILE A 50 18.13 -19.78 32.25
N GLN A 51 18.82 -20.63 31.49
CA GLN A 51 20.28 -20.52 31.30
C GLN A 51 20.67 -19.15 30.72
N PRO A 52 21.74 -18.50 31.24
CA PRO A 52 22.13 -17.14 30.85
C PRO A 52 22.48 -16.99 29.35
N VAL A 53 22.82 -18.10 28.67
CA VAL A 53 23.05 -18.12 27.21
C VAL A 53 21.75 -17.95 26.42
N ALA A 54 20.65 -18.58 26.85
CA ALA A 54 19.34 -18.43 26.21
C ALA A 54 18.82 -16.97 26.35
N ALA A 55 19.14 -16.32 27.48
CA ALA A 55 18.85 -14.91 27.70
C ALA A 55 19.57 -13.98 26.71
N ALA A 56 20.87 -14.20 26.49
CA ALA A 56 21.65 -13.39 25.55
C ALA A 56 21.13 -13.52 24.11
N ILE A 57 20.75 -14.73 23.68
CA ILE A 57 20.18 -14.99 22.36
C ILE A 57 18.80 -14.31 22.20
N ALA A 58 17.95 -14.37 23.23
CA ALA A 58 16.62 -13.75 23.20
C ALA A 58 16.69 -12.20 23.10
N VAL A 59 17.64 -11.57 23.79
CA VAL A 59 17.86 -10.10 23.69
C VAL A 59 18.29 -9.72 22.28
N ILE A 60 19.24 -10.44 21.70
CA ILE A 60 19.69 -10.20 20.31
C ILE A 60 18.53 -10.43 19.32
N ALA A 61 17.76 -11.50 19.49
CA ALA A 61 16.60 -11.78 18.66
C ALA A 61 15.52 -10.69 18.75
N SER A 62 15.25 -10.16 19.95
CA SER A 62 14.28 -9.07 20.15
C SER A 62 14.72 -7.75 19.52
N ALA A 63 16.02 -7.44 19.56
CA ALA A 63 16.59 -6.25 18.90
C ALA A 63 16.47 -6.36 17.37
N VAL A 64 16.68 -7.55 16.81
CA VAL A 64 16.49 -7.83 15.38
C VAL A 64 15.00 -7.79 14.99
N ALA A 65 14.12 -8.32 15.83
CA ALA A 65 12.67 -8.28 15.58
C ALA A 65 12.11 -6.85 15.59
N GLY A 66 12.63 -5.98 16.47
CA GLY A 66 12.22 -4.58 16.56
C GLY A 66 12.53 -3.77 15.30
N THR A 67 13.71 -3.98 14.69
CA THR A 67 14.06 -3.30 13.43
C THR A 67 13.20 -3.79 12.28
N TRP A 68 12.94 -5.10 12.22
CA TRP A 68 12.09 -5.69 11.19
C TRP A 68 10.63 -5.18 11.27
N LEU A 69 10.09 -5.00 12.47
CA LEU A 69 8.74 -4.47 12.68
C LEU A 69 8.57 -3.04 12.14
N VAL A 70 9.58 -2.18 12.34
CA VAL A 70 9.54 -0.80 11.85
C VAL A 70 9.60 -0.77 10.32
N ASP A 71 10.53 -1.53 9.72
CA ASP A 71 10.65 -1.62 8.26
C ASP A 71 9.37 -2.17 7.62
N ALA A 72 8.73 -3.17 8.25
CA ALA A 72 7.45 -3.72 7.81
C ALA A 72 6.32 -2.68 7.85
N ARG A 73 6.26 -1.83 8.88
CA ARG A 73 5.25 -0.76 8.97
C ARG A 73 5.44 0.31 7.90
N VAL A 74 6.68 0.72 7.64
CA VAL A 74 7.00 1.70 6.59
C VAL A 74 6.64 1.15 5.23
N ASN A 75 7.06 -0.08 4.91
CA ASN A 75 6.72 -0.74 3.66
C ASN A 75 5.20 -0.90 3.48
N ARG A 76 4.48 -1.23 4.55
CA ARG A 76 3.01 -1.29 4.52
C ARG A 76 2.40 0.07 4.20
N LYS A 77 2.91 1.16 4.77
CA LYS A 77 2.42 2.52 4.51
C LYS A 77 2.72 2.96 3.07
N ILE A 78 3.92 2.67 2.55
CA ILE A 78 4.28 2.94 1.14
C ILE A 78 3.32 2.19 0.21
N LYS A 79 3.13 0.88 0.45
CA LYS A 79 2.22 0.06 -0.37
C LYS A 79 0.79 0.58 -0.31
N GLN A 80 0.31 0.98 0.86
CA GLN A 80 -1.03 1.56 1.02
C GLN A 80 -1.17 2.88 0.24
N ARG A 81 -0.21 3.81 0.37
CA ARG A 81 -0.25 5.08 -0.36
C ARG A 81 -0.19 4.88 -1.88
N ARG A 82 0.67 3.97 -2.34
CA ARG A 82 0.75 3.59 -3.76
C ARG A 82 -0.58 3.04 -4.25
N GLN A 83 -1.19 2.15 -3.49
CA GLN A 83 -2.50 1.59 -3.81
C GLN A 83 -3.58 2.68 -3.88
N THR A 84 -3.62 3.61 -2.91
CA THR A 84 -4.54 4.76 -2.95
C THR A 84 -4.32 5.62 -4.19
N ALA A 85 -3.07 5.86 -4.59
CA ALA A 85 -2.78 6.63 -5.81
C ALA A 85 -3.28 5.90 -7.08
N ILE A 86 -3.14 4.57 -7.14
CA ILE A 86 -3.65 3.75 -8.25
C ILE A 86 -5.20 3.79 -8.29
N GLU A 87 -5.86 3.72 -7.14
CA GLU A 87 -7.33 3.79 -7.04
C GLU A 87 -7.88 5.14 -7.51
N GLN A 88 -7.12 6.22 -7.34
CA GLN A 88 -7.47 7.57 -7.78
C GLN A 88 -7.18 7.82 -9.28
N TRP A 89 -6.44 6.92 -9.94
CA TRP A 89 -6.00 7.10 -11.33
C TRP A 89 -7.14 7.27 -12.36
N PRO A 90 -8.23 6.46 -12.33
CA PRO A 90 -9.33 6.60 -13.29
C PRO A 90 -9.99 7.98 -13.25
N GLU A 91 -10.20 8.52 -12.05
CA GLU A 91 -10.78 9.85 -11.86
C GLU A 91 -9.85 10.95 -12.42
N TYR A 92 -8.55 10.84 -12.14
CA TYR A 92 -7.58 11.80 -12.64
C TYR A 92 -7.52 11.83 -14.18
N ILE A 93 -7.45 10.65 -14.82
CA ILE A 93 -7.33 10.58 -16.28
C ILE A 93 -8.63 11.01 -16.97
N GLU A 94 -9.81 10.78 -16.37
CA GLU A 94 -11.09 11.31 -16.85
C GLU A 94 -11.07 12.85 -16.88
N LEU A 95 -10.57 13.50 -15.82
CA LEU A 95 -10.46 14.95 -15.75
C LEU A 95 -9.46 15.51 -16.78
N VAL A 96 -8.32 14.82 -16.99
CA VAL A 96 -7.35 15.19 -18.02
C VAL A 96 -7.95 15.02 -19.43
N ALA A 97 -8.64 13.92 -19.68
CA ALA A 97 -9.32 13.67 -20.96
C ALA A 97 -10.36 14.75 -21.26
N LEU A 98 -11.11 15.19 -20.25
CA LEU A 98 -12.08 16.27 -20.37
C LEU A 98 -11.41 17.62 -20.68
N ALA A 99 -10.31 17.95 -20.00
CA ALA A 99 -9.56 19.17 -20.25
C ALA A 99 -8.97 19.20 -21.67
N VAL A 100 -8.37 18.09 -22.13
CA VAL A 100 -7.84 17.99 -23.50
C VAL A 100 -8.96 18.02 -24.54
N ALA A 101 -10.11 17.39 -24.27
CA ALA A 101 -11.29 17.49 -25.12
C ALA A 101 -11.86 18.92 -25.23
N ALA A 102 -11.68 19.74 -24.19
CA ALA A 102 -12.04 21.16 -24.19
C ALA A 102 -11.03 22.04 -24.94
N GLY A 103 -10.00 21.46 -25.55
CA GLY A 103 -8.98 22.17 -26.34
C GLY A 103 -7.71 22.51 -25.56
N ASP A 104 -7.58 22.07 -24.31
CA ASP A 104 -6.35 22.29 -23.54
C ASP A 104 -5.21 21.43 -24.09
N GLY A 105 -4.02 21.99 -24.18
CA GLY A 105 -2.84 21.21 -24.58
C GLY A 105 -2.51 20.16 -23.52
N MET A 106 -2.05 18.96 -23.90
CA MET A 106 -1.84 17.84 -22.96
C MET A 106 -1.00 18.22 -21.73
N ARG A 107 0.13 18.93 -21.93
CA ARG A 107 0.98 19.41 -20.83
C ARG A 107 0.22 20.34 -19.88
N SER A 108 -0.59 21.24 -20.45
CA SER A 108 -1.40 22.22 -19.70
C SER A 108 -2.52 21.53 -18.94
N ALA A 109 -3.21 20.57 -19.56
CA ALA A 109 -4.25 19.77 -18.93
C ALA A 109 -3.74 18.99 -17.71
N ILE A 110 -2.62 18.27 -17.86
CA ILE A 110 -1.97 17.52 -16.76
C ILE A 110 -1.55 18.48 -15.64
N ALA A 111 -0.95 19.62 -15.98
CA ALA A 111 -0.54 20.61 -14.98
C ALA A 111 -1.74 21.20 -14.22
N ARG A 112 -2.80 21.58 -14.94
CA ARG A 112 -4.00 22.21 -14.38
C ARG A 112 -4.76 21.26 -13.46
N VAL A 113 -5.04 20.04 -13.94
CA VAL A 113 -5.75 19.02 -13.16
C VAL A 113 -4.89 18.59 -11.98
N GLY A 114 -3.60 18.30 -12.19
CA GLY A 114 -2.68 17.83 -11.16
C GLY A 114 -2.48 18.82 -10.00
N GLN A 115 -2.50 20.13 -10.27
CA GLN A 115 -2.39 21.15 -9.22
C GLN A 115 -3.61 21.15 -8.28
N GLN A 116 -4.79 20.82 -8.78
CA GLN A 116 -6.04 20.86 -8.02
C GLN A 116 -6.48 19.48 -7.51
N PHE A 117 -5.91 18.40 -8.05
CA PHE A 117 -6.31 17.05 -7.70
C PHE A 117 -5.95 16.75 -6.23
N PRO A 118 -6.94 16.32 -5.41
CA PRO A 118 -6.73 16.08 -4.00
C PRO A 118 -6.08 14.71 -3.72
N GLY A 119 -5.59 14.54 -2.50
CA GLY A 119 -5.10 13.24 -2.00
C GLY A 119 -3.73 12.83 -2.54
N VAL A 120 -3.43 11.53 -2.38
CA VAL A 120 -2.09 10.98 -2.58
C VAL A 120 -1.63 11.07 -4.03
N LEU A 121 -2.52 10.79 -4.98
CA LEU A 121 -2.20 10.88 -6.40
C LEU A 121 -1.86 12.32 -6.80
N GLY A 122 -2.64 13.29 -6.33
CA GLY A 122 -2.38 14.70 -6.61
C GLY A 122 -1.02 15.16 -6.10
N GLU A 123 -0.60 14.72 -4.90
CA GLU A 123 0.75 14.98 -4.38
C GLU A 123 1.83 14.44 -5.32
N ARG A 124 1.74 13.17 -5.72
CA ARG A 124 2.73 12.56 -6.62
C ARG A 124 2.75 13.21 -8.01
N ILE A 125 1.60 13.66 -8.50
CA ILE A 125 1.51 14.37 -9.79
C ILE A 125 2.15 15.75 -9.69
N ARG A 126 2.00 16.46 -8.57
CA ARG A 126 2.73 17.72 -8.34
C ARG A 126 4.24 17.50 -8.30
N ASP A 127 4.71 16.41 -7.70
CA ASP A 127 6.12 16.04 -7.72
C ASP A 127 6.61 15.75 -9.15
N MET A 128 5.86 14.97 -9.92
CA MET A 128 6.11 14.74 -11.35
C MET A 128 6.15 16.05 -12.14
N LEU A 129 5.21 16.97 -11.91
CA LEU A 129 5.17 18.27 -12.58
C LEU A 129 6.39 19.13 -12.28
N ILE A 130 6.97 19.04 -11.08
CA ILE A 130 8.22 19.70 -10.73
C ILE A 130 9.38 19.09 -11.53
N GLN A 131 9.47 17.76 -11.61
CA GLN A 131 10.52 17.06 -12.37
C GLN A 131 10.41 17.34 -13.88
N MET A 132 9.19 17.41 -14.41
CA MET A 132 8.88 17.75 -15.81
C MET A 132 9.38 19.12 -16.24
N ARG A 133 9.56 20.06 -15.31
CA ARG A 133 10.12 21.39 -15.61
C ARG A 133 11.61 21.33 -15.92
N THR A 134 12.29 20.29 -15.48
CA THR A 134 13.75 20.13 -15.61
C THR A 134 14.12 19.16 -16.74
N ASN A 135 13.35 18.08 -16.95
CA ASN A 135 13.71 16.98 -17.87
C ASN A 135 12.99 16.97 -19.24
N GLY A 136 12.05 17.88 -19.51
CA GLY A 136 11.72 18.29 -20.88
C GLY A 136 10.63 17.53 -21.67
N ASN A 137 10.26 16.27 -21.38
CA ASN A 137 9.20 15.57 -22.14
C ASN A 137 8.04 15.10 -21.24
N VAL A 138 6.79 15.33 -21.70
CA VAL A 138 5.58 14.86 -21.00
C VAL A 138 5.45 13.34 -21.05
N GLY A 139 5.78 12.72 -22.19
CA GLY A 139 5.69 11.27 -22.36
C GLY A 139 6.66 10.54 -21.44
N GLU A 140 7.91 10.97 -21.42
CA GLU A 140 8.97 10.39 -20.57
C GLU A 140 8.65 10.53 -19.07
N ALA A 141 8.24 11.73 -18.63
CA ALA A 141 7.88 11.93 -17.24
C ALA A 141 6.64 11.12 -16.82
N LEU A 142 5.69 10.92 -17.73
CA LEU A 142 4.52 10.08 -17.48
C LEU A 142 4.89 8.60 -17.37
N ILE A 143 5.88 8.13 -18.14
CA ILE A 143 6.41 6.77 -18.06
C ILE A 143 7.15 6.57 -16.73
N GLU A 144 8.05 7.49 -16.36
CA GLU A 144 8.79 7.43 -15.09
C GLU A 144 7.82 7.44 -13.88
N PHE A 145 6.81 8.31 -13.92
CA PHE A 145 5.74 8.35 -12.93
C PHE A 145 4.96 7.02 -12.84
N ALA A 146 4.66 6.41 -13.99
CA ALA A 146 3.96 5.13 -14.04
C ALA A 146 4.80 3.98 -13.48
N ASP A 147 6.11 4.01 -13.69
CA ASP A 147 7.06 3.04 -13.14
C ASP A 147 7.17 3.14 -11.62
N GLU A 148 7.17 4.35 -11.07
CA GLU A 148 7.14 4.53 -9.61
C GLU A 148 5.88 3.98 -8.94
N LEU A 149 4.74 4.02 -9.64
CA LEU A 149 3.47 3.48 -9.14
C LEU A 149 3.40 1.95 -9.23
N GLU A 150 4.34 1.32 -9.95
CA GLU A 150 4.39 -0.14 -10.17
C GLU A 150 3.03 -0.73 -10.60
N SER A 151 2.29 -0.01 -11.46
CA SER A 151 0.98 -0.44 -11.94
C SER A 151 1.03 -0.70 -13.45
N PRO A 152 0.83 -1.95 -13.90
CA PRO A 152 0.81 -2.28 -15.32
C PRO A 152 -0.25 -1.50 -16.11
N THR A 153 -1.38 -1.18 -15.48
CA THR A 153 -2.46 -0.40 -16.11
C THR A 153 -2.02 1.04 -16.38
N ILE A 154 -1.33 1.67 -15.43
CA ILE A 154 -0.85 3.05 -15.58
C ILE A 154 0.31 3.10 -16.57
N GLN A 155 1.22 2.10 -16.56
CA GLN A 155 2.31 1.98 -17.53
C GLN A 155 1.81 1.84 -18.98
N ARG A 156 0.75 1.03 -19.19
CA ARG A 156 0.10 0.90 -20.51
C ARG A 156 -0.54 2.22 -20.96
N CYS A 157 -1.19 2.94 -20.06
CA CYS A 157 -1.74 4.26 -20.37
C CYS A 157 -0.63 5.26 -20.74
N ALA A 158 0.42 5.34 -19.93
CA ALA A 158 1.55 6.25 -20.16
C ALA A 158 2.21 6.02 -21.53
N SER A 159 2.53 4.76 -21.83
CA SER A 159 3.13 4.38 -23.12
C SER A 159 2.21 4.68 -24.30
N THR A 160 0.92 4.33 -24.22
CA THR A 160 -0.06 4.59 -25.29
C THR A 160 -0.20 6.09 -25.56
N VAL A 161 -0.29 6.89 -24.50
CA VAL A 161 -0.42 8.34 -24.62
C VAL A 161 0.87 8.98 -25.15
N SER A 162 2.04 8.49 -24.73
CA SER A 162 3.34 8.95 -25.25
C SER A 162 3.46 8.71 -26.76
N VAL A 163 3.13 7.49 -27.20
CA VAL A 163 3.14 7.12 -28.63
C VAL A 163 2.13 7.95 -29.43
N ALA A 164 0.94 8.19 -28.88
CA ALA A 164 -0.07 9.03 -29.52
C ALA A 164 0.39 10.48 -29.68
N ALA A 165 1.09 11.02 -28.67
CA ALA A 165 1.64 12.36 -28.70
C ALA A 165 2.73 12.50 -29.77
N GLU A 166 3.62 11.52 -29.90
CA GLU A 166 4.68 11.50 -30.93
C GLU A 166 4.13 11.38 -32.36
N ARG A 167 3.05 10.59 -32.54
CA ARG A 167 2.44 10.34 -33.85
C ARG A 167 1.40 11.38 -34.27
N GLY A 168 1.15 12.39 -33.43
CA GLY A 168 0.12 13.42 -33.69
C GLY A 168 -1.31 12.86 -33.73
N THR A 169 -1.56 11.74 -33.04
CA THR A 169 -2.89 11.13 -32.96
C THR A 169 -3.81 12.00 -32.10
N PRO A 170 -5.14 12.06 -32.33
CA PRO A 170 -6.04 12.86 -31.51
C PRO A 170 -6.02 12.44 -30.02
N LEU A 171 -5.22 13.12 -29.22
CA LEU A 171 -4.99 12.78 -27.80
C LEU A 171 -6.28 12.78 -26.98
N ALA A 172 -7.26 13.61 -27.33
CA ALA A 172 -8.57 13.61 -26.67
C ALA A 172 -9.30 12.26 -26.80
N ALA A 173 -9.19 11.58 -27.95
CA ALA A 173 -9.81 10.27 -28.15
C ALA A 173 -9.05 9.20 -27.36
N VAL A 174 -7.72 9.19 -27.49
CA VAL A 174 -6.85 8.24 -26.77
C VAL A 174 -7.02 8.35 -25.25
N LEU A 175 -7.04 9.56 -24.70
CA LEU A 175 -7.24 9.77 -23.27
C LEU A 175 -8.64 9.35 -22.79
N ARG A 176 -9.68 9.52 -23.61
CA ARG A 176 -11.03 9.03 -23.28
C ARG A 176 -11.07 7.50 -23.25
N ASP A 177 -10.45 6.85 -24.22
CA ASP A 177 -10.36 5.38 -24.26
C ASP A 177 -9.58 4.86 -23.05
N GLN A 178 -8.45 5.49 -22.72
CA GLN A 178 -7.68 5.13 -21.53
C GLN A 178 -8.42 5.41 -20.22
N ALA A 179 -9.26 6.45 -20.18
CA ALA A 179 -10.11 6.72 -19.02
C ALA A 179 -11.20 5.66 -18.85
N ALA A 180 -11.85 5.24 -19.94
CA ALA A 180 -12.81 4.14 -19.92
C ALA A 180 -12.16 2.83 -19.49
N ASP A 181 -10.97 2.51 -20.03
CA ASP A 181 -10.19 1.33 -19.65
C ASP A 181 -9.80 1.35 -18.17
N ALA A 182 -9.34 2.50 -17.65
CA ALA A 182 -8.97 2.65 -16.25
C ALA A 182 -10.17 2.44 -15.31
N ARG A 183 -11.34 2.98 -15.69
CA ARG A 183 -12.59 2.82 -14.92
C ARG A 183 -13.08 1.39 -14.91
N GLU A 184 -13.01 0.70 -16.05
CA GLU A 184 -13.40 -0.70 -16.16
C GLU A 184 -12.44 -1.60 -15.36
N SER A 185 -11.12 -1.31 -15.41
CA SER A 185 -10.13 -1.99 -14.55
C SER A 185 -10.45 -1.81 -13.08
N ALA A 186 -10.71 -0.58 -12.62
CA ALA A 186 -11.05 -0.31 -11.23
C ALA A 186 -12.35 -1.02 -10.80
N ARG A 187 -13.35 -1.09 -11.68
CA ARG A 187 -14.58 -1.84 -11.44
C ARG A 187 -14.31 -3.33 -11.25
N ARG A 188 -13.43 -3.92 -12.08
CA ARG A 188 -13.03 -5.33 -11.96
C ARG A 188 -12.31 -5.58 -10.65
N ASP A 189 -11.37 -4.73 -10.27
CA ASP A 189 -10.63 -4.84 -9.00
C ASP A 189 -11.58 -4.78 -7.79
N LEU A 190 -12.58 -3.90 -7.83
CA LEU A 190 -13.62 -3.81 -6.80
C LEU A 190 -14.47 -5.08 -6.74
N MET A 191 -14.86 -5.66 -7.88
CA MET A 191 -15.63 -6.90 -7.92
C MET A 191 -14.82 -8.09 -7.41
N GLU A 192 -13.54 -8.19 -7.76
CA GLU A 192 -12.65 -9.22 -7.23
C GLU A 192 -12.46 -9.10 -5.72
N ALA A 193 -12.29 -7.87 -5.22
CA ALA A 193 -12.18 -7.61 -3.79
C ALA A 193 -13.48 -7.95 -3.05
N ALA A 194 -14.64 -7.63 -3.64
CA ALA A 194 -15.95 -7.97 -3.10
C ALA A 194 -16.15 -9.49 -3.02
N GLY A 195 -15.85 -10.23 -4.09
CA GLY A 195 -15.97 -11.69 -4.12
C GLY A 195 -15.05 -12.38 -3.11
N LYS A 196 -13.80 -11.91 -2.95
CA LYS A 196 -12.89 -12.42 -1.91
C LYS A 196 -13.44 -12.18 -0.51
N ARG A 197 -14.08 -11.03 -0.27
CA ARG A 197 -14.66 -10.68 1.03
C ARG A 197 -15.93 -11.48 1.31
N GLU A 198 -16.74 -11.75 0.31
CA GLU A 198 -17.91 -12.63 0.41
C GLU A 198 -17.49 -14.05 0.83
N LEU A 199 -16.49 -14.62 0.18
CA LEU A 199 -15.93 -15.92 0.57
C LEU A 199 -15.36 -15.90 2.00
N ALA A 200 -14.69 -14.81 2.39
CA ALA A 200 -14.15 -14.66 3.74
C ALA A 200 -15.25 -14.60 4.82
N MET A 201 -16.47 -14.16 4.50
CA MET A 201 -17.61 -14.17 5.42
C MET A 201 -18.19 -15.58 5.63
N LEU A 202 -18.00 -16.51 4.69
CA LEU A 202 -18.43 -17.90 4.84
C LEU A 202 -17.52 -18.69 5.80
N LEU A 203 -16.23 -18.35 5.88
CA LEU A 203 -15.26 -19.09 6.70
C LEU A 203 -15.66 -19.16 8.19
N PRO A 204 -16.00 -18.04 8.89
CA PRO A 204 -16.48 -18.10 10.27
C PRO A 204 -17.78 -18.87 10.43
N VAL A 205 -18.66 -18.87 9.43
CA VAL A 205 -19.94 -19.59 9.48
C VAL A 205 -19.68 -21.10 9.42
N VAL A 206 -18.87 -21.55 8.47
CA VAL A 206 -18.57 -22.97 8.24
C VAL A 206 -17.73 -23.55 9.39
N PHE A 207 -16.73 -22.83 9.90
CA PHE A 207 -15.85 -23.34 10.96
C PHE A 207 -16.26 -22.93 12.38
N GLY A 208 -17.19 -21.98 12.53
CA GLY A 208 -17.70 -21.55 13.83
C GLY A 208 -19.08 -22.11 14.13
N VAL A 209 -20.06 -21.83 13.27
CA VAL A 209 -21.47 -22.18 13.52
C VAL A 209 -21.71 -23.68 13.36
N LEU A 210 -21.19 -24.29 12.29
CA LEU A 210 -21.44 -25.71 12.01
C LEU A 210 -20.85 -26.62 13.10
N PRO A 211 -19.58 -26.51 13.52
CA PRO A 211 -19.04 -27.36 14.59
C PRO A 211 -19.77 -27.13 15.91
N LEU A 212 -20.11 -25.88 16.23
CA LEU A 212 -20.87 -25.55 17.44
C LEU A 212 -22.25 -26.22 17.43
N SER A 213 -22.93 -26.24 16.28
CA SER A 213 -24.24 -26.91 16.13
C SER A 213 -24.13 -28.43 16.31
N VAL A 214 -23.08 -29.07 15.78
CA VAL A 214 -22.84 -30.51 15.94
C VAL A 214 -22.60 -30.85 17.41
N VAL A 215 -21.77 -30.06 18.10
CA VAL A 215 -21.52 -30.24 19.54
C VAL A 215 -22.83 -30.15 20.33
N PHE A 216 -23.67 -29.14 20.06
CA PHE A 216 -24.96 -28.97 20.72
C PHE A 216 -25.92 -30.13 20.47
N ALA A 217 -25.97 -30.66 19.25
CA ALA A 217 -26.86 -31.75 18.88
C ALA A 217 -26.45 -33.09 19.53
N VAL A 218 -25.15 -33.36 19.62
CA VAL A 218 -24.61 -34.64 20.14
C VAL A 218 -24.49 -34.66 21.67
N PHE A 219 -24.30 -33.51 22.30
CA PHE A 219 -24.13 -33.37 23.76
C PHE A 219 -25.19 -34.10 24.61
N PRO A 220 -26.52 -33.95 24.39
CA PRO A 220 -27.52 -34.64 25.20
C PRO A 220 -27.42 -36.16 25.06
N GLY A 221 -27.15 -36.68 23.85
CA GLY A 221 -26.99 -38.12 23.62
C GLY A 221 -25.80 -38.71 24.37
N LEU A 222 -24.67 -38.00 24.39
CA LEU A 222 -23.50 -38.41 25.18
C LEU A 222 -23.76 -38.33 26.70
N SER A 223 -24.44 -37.27 27.15
CA SER A 223 -24.74 -37.09 28.58
C SER A 223 -25.63 -38.20 29.16
N LEU A 224 -26.56 -38.72 28.34
CA LEU A 224 -27.43 -39.82 28.72
C LEU A 224 -26.65 -41.15 28.84
N LEU A 225 -25.73 -41.43 27.93
CA LEU A 225 -24.89 -42.64 27.98
C LEU A 225 -23.97 -42.68 29.20
N THR A 226 -23.46 -41.52 29.65
CA THR A 226 -22.62 -41.44 30.85
C THR A 226 -23.37 -41.57 32.16
N MET A 227 -24.70 -41.36 32.19
CA MET A 227 -25.53 -41.53 33.39
C MET A 227 -26.05 -42.96 33.56
N SER A 228 -25.97 -43.78 32.52
CA SER A 228 -26.43 -45.18 32.50
C SER A 228 -25.34 -46.22 32.81
N VAL A 229 -24.09 -45.79 32.99
CA VAL A 229 -22.93 -46.61 33.40
C VAL A 229 -22.58 -46.24 34.83
#